data_AF-A0A844ZDL2-F1
#
_entry.id   AF-A0A844ZDL2-F1
#
_cell.length_a   1.000
_cell.length_b   1.000
_cell.length_c   1.000
_cell.angle_alpha   90.00
_cell.angle_beta   90.00
_cell.angle_gamma   90.00
#
_symmetry.space_group_name_H-M   'P 1'
#
loop_
_entity.id
_entity.type
_entity.pdbx_description
1 polymer ?
#
loop_
_entity_poly.entity_id
_entity_poly.type
_entity_poly.pdbx_seq_one_letter_code
_entity_poly.pdbx_strand_id
1 'polypeptide(L)'
;MRLAMRGLLSLFRDERGTTVVEFALIVIPVCIVMIGGMEVAYQSYVRTVMQGALDTVARTATVEAPVIAAAGDSTEERIAERVRSHAGTVAVDAEITIVQRSYLDFGGVERLEKLVTDVNGNGQFDEDDNDCWEDENGSGTFDERGRLGRGAGDDVVFYTASIRMPRLFPVAAFDLLSPTIAMSVETAVRNQPFGDRPPPAILCGSGDAFVG
;
A
#
# COMPACT_ATOMS: atom_id res chain seq x y z
N MET A 1 -39.61 43.79 44.01
CA MET A 1 -39.93 43.21 42.68
C MET A 1 -39.53 44.08 41.48
N ARG A 2 -39.82 45.40 41.42
CA ARG A 2 -39.51 46.23 40.22
C ARG A 2 -38.02 46.43 39.88
N LEU A 3 -37.10 46.37 40.86
CA LEU A 3 -35.65 46.46 40.59
C LEU A 3 -35.06 45.17 40.02
N ALA A 4 -35.52 44.00 40.48
CA ALA A 4 -35.09 42.70 39.96
C ALA A 4 -35.48 42.50 38.49
N MET A 5 -36.66 42.97 38.11
CA MET A 5 -37.17 42.90 36.73
C MET A 5 -36.39 43.83 35.78
N ARG A 6 -35.89 44.98 36.28
CA ARG A 6 -35.02 45.90 35.52
C ARG A 6 -33.64 45.32 35.23
N GLY A 7 -33.05 44.59 36.18
CA GLY A 7 -31.76 43.91 35.99
C GLY A 7 -31.84 42.75 34.99
N LEU A 8 -32.96 42.04 34.94
CA LEU A 8 -33.20 40.99 33.96
C LEU A 8 -33.33 41.55 32.53
N LEU A 9 -34.04 42.68 32.38
CA LEU A 9 -34.22 43.38 31.10
C LEU A 9 -32.91 44.03 30.58
N SER A 10 -31.98 44.42 31.46
CA SER A 10 -30.68 44.94 31.03
C SER A 10 -29.74 43.83 30.52
N LEU A 11 -29.87 42.61 31.03
CA LEU A 11 -29.13 41.44 30.53
C LEU A 11 -29.53 41.07 29.11
N PHE A 12 -30.83 41.15 28.76
CA PHE A 12 -31.33 40.92 27.40
C PHE A 12 -30.94 42.01 26.40
N ARG A 13 -30.37 43.12 26.86
CA ARG A 13 -30.02 44.29 26.05
C ARG A 13 -28.52 44.58 26.06
N ASP A 14 -27.72 43.69 26.65
CA ASP A 14 -26.27 43.81 26.72
C ASP A 14 -25.63 43.21 25.46
N GLU A 15 -25.20 44.07 24.54
CA GLU A 15 -24.55 43.71 23.27
C GLU A 15 -23.00 43.66 23.39
N ARG A 16 -22.45 43.89 24.59
CA ARG A 16 -20.99 44.00 24.80
C ARG A 16 -20.21 42.70 24.54
N GLY A 17 -20.90 41.59 24.26
CA GLY A 17 -20.32 40.29 23.93
C GLY A 17 -20.72 39.73 22.56
N THR A 18 -21.52 40.44 21.75
CA THR A 18 -22.07 39.91 20.49
C THR A 18 -20.96 39.51 19.50
N THR A 19 -19.88 40.30 19.42
CA THR A 19 -18.72 40.02 18.56
C THR A 19 -17.97 38.75 18.96
N VAL A 20 -17.95 38.39 20.25
CA VAL A 20 -17.33 37.15 20.74
C VAL A 20 -18.14 35.94 20.29
N VAL A 21 -19.47 36.05 20.29
CA VAL A 21 -20.38 34.98 19.84
C VAL A 21 -20.29 34.79 18.32
N GLU A 22 -20.26 35.89 17.55
CA GLU A 22 -20.07 35.85 16.09
C GLU A 22 -18.71 35.23 15.72
N PHE A 23 -17.63 35.62 16.41
CA PHE A 23 -16.31 35.04 16.21
C PHE A 23 -16.30 33.55 16.58
N ALA A 24 -16.91 33.15 17.70
CA ALA A 24 -17.00 31.75 18.09
C ALA A 24 -17.75 30.91 17.06
N LEU A 25 -18.79 31.46 16.43
CA LEU A 25 -19.55 30.77 15.38
C LEU A 25 -18.73 30.57 14.10
N ILE A 26 -17.82 31.50 13.77
CA ILE A 26 -16.95 31.42 12.58
C ILE A 26 -15.70 30.58 12.84
N VAL A 27 -15.11 30.67 14.04
CA VAL A 27 -13.82 30.01 14.33
C VAL A 27 -13.95 28.49 14.30
N ILE A 28 -15.11 27.94 14.70
CA ILE A 28 -15.37 26.50 14.70
C ILE A 28 -15.27 25.90 13.27
N PRO A 29 -16.06 26.35 12.28
CA PRO A 29 -15.96 25.81 10.92
C PRO A 29 -14.60 26.07 10.28
N VAL A 30 -13.95 27.21 10.57
CA VAL A 30 -12.59 27.49 10.07
C VAL A 30 -11.58 26.49 10.62
N CYS A 31 -11.61 26.20 11.93
CA CYS A 31 -10.75 25.21 12.56
C CYS A 31 -10.98 23.81 11.98
N ILE A 32 -12.24 23.42 11.72
CA ILE A 32 -12.56 22.13 11.08
C ILE A 32 -11.93 22.04 9.70
N VAL A 33 -12.06 23.09 8.87
CA VAL A 33 -11.45 23.12 7.53
C VAL A 33 -9.92 23.07 7.60
N MET A 34 -9.30 23.80 8.54
CA MET A 34 -7.85 23.77 8.72
C MET A 34 -7.35 22.40 9.17
N ILE A 35 -8.00 21.78 10.16
CA ILE A 35 -7.65 20.44 10.65
C ILE A 35 -7.80 19.41 9.53
N GLY A 36 -8.92 19.44 8.79
CA GLY A 36 -9.13 18.57 7.64
C GLY A 36 -8.09 18.76 6.55
N GLY A 37 -7.75 20.01 6.22
CA GLY A 37 -6.72 20.33 5.22
C GLY A 37 -5.33 19.86 5.63
N MET A 38 -4.94 20.07 6.90
CA MET A 38 -3.67 19.59 7.43
C MET A 38 -3.58 18.07 7.44
N GLU A 39 -4.67 17.37 7.76
CA GLU A 39 -4.75 15.91 7.75
C GLU A 39 -4.54 15.35 6.33
N VAL A 40 -5.15 15.98 5.31
CA VAL A 40 -4.94 15.60 3.90
C VAL A 40 -3.50 15.89 3.46
N ALA A 41 -2.96 17.06 3.83
CA ALA A 41 -1.59 17.42 3.52
C ALA A 41 -0.58 16.45 4.14
N TYR A 42 -0.78 16.05 5.41
CA TYR A 42 0.05 15.07 6.10
C TYR A 42 0.03 13.70 5.40
N GLN A 43 -1.15 13.21 5.03
CA GLN A 43 -1.27 11.94 4.29
C GLN A 43 -0.56 11.98 2.93
N SER A 44 -0.70 13.08 2.19
CA SER A 44 -0.01 13.27 0.91
C SER A 44 1.51 13.33 1.08
N TYR A 45 1.98 14.00 2.13
CA TYR A 45 3.40 14.08 2.45
C TYR A 45 3.99 12.70 2.79
N VAL A 46 3.35 11.94 3.68
CA VAL A 46 3.77 10.57 4.04
C VAL A 46 3.81 9.67 2.80
N ARG A 47 2.77 9.70 1.97
CA ARG A 47 2.72 8.93 0.71
C ARG A 47 3.89 9.26 -0.21
N THR A 48 4.23 10.54 -0.35
CA THR A 48 5.32 10.99 -1.22
C THR A 48 6.69 10.53 -0.70
N VAL A 49 6.92 10.63 0.61
CA VAL A 49 8.15 10.15 1.26
C VAL A 49 8.29 8.64 1.13
N MET A 50 7.20 7.89 1.37
CA MET A 50 7.15 6.45 1.20
C MET A 50 7.49 6.04 -0.25
N GLN A 51 6.88 6.71 -1.24
CA GLN A 51 7.12 6.42 -2.64
C GLN A 51 8.58 6.70 -3.04
N GLY A 52 9.16 7.83 -2.62
CA GLY A 52 10.56 8.14 -2.90
C GLY A 52 11.55 7.17 -2.26
N ALA A 53 11.27 6.73 -1.02
CA ALA A 53 12.07 5.69 -0.35
C ALA A 53 11.97 4.35 -1.09
N LEU A 54 10.77 3.97 -1.52
CA LEU A 54 10.50 2.75 -2.26
C LEU A 54 11.20 2.74 -3.62
N ASP A 55 11.11 3.83 -4.41
CA ASP A 55 11.76 3.94 -5.72
C ASP A 55 13.29 3.87 -5.62
N THR A 56 13.87 4.50 -4.59
CA THR A 56 15.32 4.45 -4.33
C THR A 56 15.78 3.02 -4.07
N VAL A 57 14.99 2.29 -3.27
CA VAL A 57 15.31 0.91 -2.91
C VAL A 57 15.07 -0.03 -4.08
N ALA A 58 13.96 0.12 -4.81
CA ALA A 58 13.66 -0.67 -6.00
C ALA A 58 14.74 -0.50 -7.07
N ARG A 59 15.20 0.74 -7.35
CA ARG A 59 16.32 0.99 -8.27
C ARG A 59 17.63 0.34 -7.82
N THR A 60 17.88 0.30 -6.52
CA THR A 60 19.07 -0.37 -5.99
C THR A 60 18.92 -1.88 -6.07
N ALA A 61 17.70 -2.42 -5.93
CA ALA A 61 17.43 -3.84 -5.89
C ALA A 61 17.46 -4.55 -7.26
N THR A 62 17.47 -3.80 -8.37
CA THR A 62 17.55 -4.36 -9.75
C THR A 62 18.88 -5.04 -10.06
N VAL A 63 19.93 -4.80 -9.25
CA VAL A 63 21.23 -5.44 -9.44
C VAL A 63 21.32 -6.74 -8.64
N GLU A 64 22.07 -7.71 -9.17
CA GLU A 64 22.24 -9.05 -8.62
C GLU A 64 22.77 -9.05 -7.17
N ALA A 65 23.63 -8.08 -6.81
CA ALA A 65 24.20 -7.93 -5.46
C ALA A 65 24.07 -6.47 -4.95
N PRO A 66 22.90 -6.06 -4.46
CA PRO A 66 22.68 -4.68 -4.04
C PRO A 66 23.36 -4.42 -2.70
N VAL A 67 24.23 -3.41 -2.67
CA VAL A 67 24.86 -2.95 -1.43
C VAL A 67 23.92 -1.96 -0.73
N ILE A 68 23.05 -2.49 0.14
CA ILE A 68 22.11 -1.69 0.93
C ILE A 68 22.64 -1.55 2.37
N ALA A 69 23.15 -0.39 2.75
CA ALA A 69 23.61 -0.15 4.12
C ALA A 69 22.43 -0.10 5.12
N ALA A 70 21.90 -1.26 5.50
CA ALA A 70 20.81 -1.47 6.46
C ALA A 70 21.00 -2.83 7.17
N ALA A 71 20.37 -3.00 8.33
CA ALA A 71 20.37 -4.26 9.07
C ALA A 71 19.50 -5.32 8.35
N GLY A 72 19.86 -6.59 8.48
CA GLY A 72 19.16 -7.72 7.86
C GLY A 72 20.13 -8.72 7.21
N ASP A 73 19.80 -10.00 7.30
CA ASP A 73 20.60 -11.10 6.74
C ASP A 73 20.28 -11.32 5.25
N SER A 74 19.03 -11.07 4.85
CA SER A 74 18.57 -11.11 3.47
C SER A 74 18.58 -9.72 2.82
N THR A 75 18.58 -9.68 1.48
CA THR A 75 18.46 -8.40 0.76
C THR A 75 17.09 -7.77 1.02
N GLU A 76 16.07 -8.61 1.13
CA GLU A 76 14.68 -8.27 1.34
C GLU A 76 14.47 -7.60 2.70
N GLU A 77 15.13 -8.09 3.75
CA GLU A 77 15.15 -7.45 5.07
C GLU A 77 15.86 -6.10 5.04
N ARG A 78 17.01 -6.00 4.37
CA ARG A 78 17.74 -4.74 4.23
C ARG A 78 16.94 -3.69 3.47
N ILE A 79 16.21 -4.10 2.44
CA ILE A 79 15.24 -3.27 1.70
C ILE A 79 14.14 -2.77 2.64
N ALA A 80 13.54 -3.70 3.40
CA ALA A 80 12.43 -3.37 4.27
C ALA A 80 12.87 -2.41 5.39
N GLU A 81 14.03 -2.66 6.00
CA GLU A 81 14.61 -1.81 7.03
C GLU A 81 14.98 -0.43 6.48
N ARG A 82 15.51 -0.36 5.25
CA ARG A 82 15.86 0.92 4.64
C ARG A 82 14.62 1.80 4.44
N VAL A 83 13.53 1.24 3.91
CA VAL A 83 12.27 1.98 3.74
C VAL A 83 11.67 2.35 5.10
N ARG A 84 11.67 1.43 6.09
CA ARG A 84 11.22 1.73 7.46
C ARG A 84 12.00 2.88 8.10
N SER A 85 13.32 2.89 7.96
CA SER A 85 14.18 3.95 8.51
C SER A 85 13.84 5.33 7.94
N HIS A 86 13.45 5.40 6.66
CA HIS A 86 13.09 6.66 5.99
C HIS A 86 11.68 7.08 6.34
N ALA A 87 10.73 6.16 6.23
CA ALA A 87 9.33 6.37 6.51
C ALA A 87 9.04 6.69 7.98
N GLY A 88 9.73 6.02 8.91
CA GLY A 88 9.56 6.19 10.35
C GLY A 88 9.99 7.58 10.86
N THR A 89 10.71 8.37 10.06
CA THR A 89 10.98 9.77 10.40
C THR A 89 9.76 10.67 10.26
N VAL A 90 8.79 10.27 9.43
CA VAL A 90 7.60 11.07 9.11
C VAL A 90 6.33 10.43 9.67
N ALA A 91 6.24 9.10 9.64
CA ALA A 91 5.08 8.35 10.09
C ALA A 91 5.32 7.82 11.51
N VAL A 92 4.88 8.60 12.50
CA VAL A 92 5.00 8.25 13.93
C VAL A 92 4.06 7.08 14.27
N ASP A 93 4.56 6.11 15.06
CA ASP A 93 3.84 4.91 15.48
C ASP A 93 3.20 4.12 14.33
N ALA A 94 3.88 4.11 13.17
CA ALA A 94 3.41 3.45 11.97
C ALA A 94 3.91 2.02 11.86
N GLU A 95 3.01 1.10 11.53
CA GLU A 95 3.34 -0.25 11.09
C GLU A 95 3.58 -0.23 9.58
N ILE A 96 4.77 -0.66 9.15
CA ILE A 96 5.17 -0.68 7.74
C ILE A 96 5.53 -2.11 7.34
N THR A 97 4.78 -2.62 6.36
CA THR A 97 4.96 -3.94 5.76
C THR A 97 5.35 -3.77 4.31
N ILE A 98 6.41 -4.46 3.88
CA ILE A 98 6.93 -4.40 2.52
C ILE A 98 6.89 -5.81 1.95
N VAL A 99 6.24 -5.95 0.81
CA VAL A 99 6.08 -7.21 0.09
C VAL A 99 6.72 -7.06 -1.27
N GLN A 100 7.38 -8.12 -1.72
CA GLN A 100 7.99 -8.20 -3.04
C GLN A 100 7.34 -9.35 -3.79
N ARG A 101 6.82 -9.07 -4.97
CA ARG A 101 6.24 -10.08 -5.87
C ARG A 101 6.85 -9.93 -7.25
N SER A 102 7.34 -11.04 -7.77
CA SER A 102 7.95 -11.14 -9.10
C SER A 102 6.97 -11.78 -10.08
N TYR A 103 6.94 -11.24 -11.30
CA TYR A 103 6.13 -11.71 -12.41
C TYR A 103 7.00 -11.77 -13.68
N LEU A 104 6.65 -12.66 -14.61
CA LEU A 104 7.32 -12.73 -15.91
C LEU A 104 7.10 -11.45 -16.72
N ASP A 105 5.87 -10.92 -16.70
CA ASP A 105 5.46 -9.73 -17.41
C ASP A 105 4.47 -8.88 -16.61
N PHE A 106 4.28 -7.62 -17.05
CA PHE A 106 3.38 -6.68 -16.38
C PHE A 106 1.90 -7.08 -16.46
N GLY A 107 1.52 -7.86 -17.48
CA GLY A 107 0.16 -8.34 -17.68
C GLY A 107 -0.23 -9.51 -16.80
N GLY A 108 0.70 -10.09 -16.03
CA GLY A 108 0.45 -11.21 -15.10
C GLY A 108 0.02 -10.80 -13.68
N VAL A 109 0.05 -9.51 -13.35
CA VAL A 109 -0.28 -9.01 -12.00
C VAL A 109 -1.73 -9.34 -11.64
N GLU A 110 -1.93 -9.96 -10.46
CA GLU A 110 -3.25 -10.38 -9.95
C GLU A 110 -4.03 -11.29 -10.93
N ARG A 111 -3.34 -11.98 -11.83
CA ARG A 111 -3.94 -12.95 -12.75
C ARG A 111 -3.54 -14.37 -12.40
N LEU A 112 -4.49 -15.27 -12.64
CA LEU A 112 -4.24 -16.70 -12.61
C LEU A 112 -3.29 -17.11 -13.74
N GLU A 113 -2.60 -18.20 -13.53
CA GLU A 113 -1.72 -18.84 -14.52
C GLU A 113 -2.45 -19.14 -15.83
N LYS A 114 -1.68 -19.25 -16.92
CA LYS A 114 -2.26 -19.38 -18.25
C LYS A 114 -2.62 -20.84 -18.50
N LEU A 115 -3.90 -21.12 -18.76
CA LEU A 115 -4.31 -22.40 -19.33
C LEU A 115 -3.74 -22.55 -20.75
N VAL A 116 -3.02 -23.64 -20.98
CA VAL A 116 -2.50 -24.08 -22.29
C VAL A 116 -3.52 -24.98 -22.97
N THR A 117 -4.07 -25.90 -22.20
CA THR A 117 -5.05 -26.89 -22.66
C THR A 117 -6.24 -26.83 -21.74
N ASP A 118 -7.39 -26.50 -22.31
CA ASP A 118 -8.70 -26.55 -21.68
C ASP A 118 -9.51 -27.59 -22.47
N VAL A 119 -9.68 -28.77 -21.89
CA VAL A 119 -10.26 -29.95 -22.56
C VAL A 119 -11.77 -29.80 -22.73
N ASN A 120 -12.44 -29.19 -21.75
CA ASN A 120 -13.89 -29.05 -21.73
C ASN A 120 -14.39 -27.67 -22.24
N GLY A 121 -13.48 -26.71 -22.43
CA GLY A 121 -13.73 -25.38 -22.98
C GLY A 121 -14.44 -24.43 -22.02
N ASN A 122 -14.38 -24.67 -20.71
CA ASN A 122 -15.11 -23.89 -19.70
C ASN A 122 -14.31 -22.68 -19.16
N GLY A 123 -13.03 -22.55 -19.52
CA GLY A 123 -12.13 -21.48 -19.08
C GLY A 123 -11.71 -21.55 -17.61
N GLN A 124 -11.90 -22.68 -16.95
CA GLN A 124 -11.46 -22.99 -15.59
C GLN A 124 -10.48 -24.16 -15.65
N PHE A 125 -9.63 -24.28 -14.63
CA PHE A 125 -8.70 -25.40 -14.54
C PHE A 125 -9.41 -26.60 -13.90
N ASP A 126 -9.54 -27.68 -14.66
CA ASP A 126 -10.07 -28.96 -14.20
C ASP A 126 -8.99 -30.05 -14.22
N GLU A 127 -8.57 -30.49 -13.01
CA GLU A 127 -7.56 -31.54 -12.85
C GLU A 127 -8.04 -32.89 -13.43
N ASP A 128 -9.32 -33.21 -13.25
CA ASP A 128 -9.95 -34.46 -13.70
C ASP A 128 -10.01 -34.60 -15.23
N ASP A 129 -10.11 -33.48 -15.94
CA ASP A 129 -10.17 -33.44 -17.41
C ASP A 129 -8.78 -33.38 -18.06
N ASN A 130 -7.71 -33.37 -17.24
CA ASN A 130 -6.33 -33.27 -17.66
C ASN A 130 -6.00 -31.96 -18.39
N ASP A 131 -6.52 -30.85 -17.85
CA ASP A 131 -6.12 -29.52 -18.28
C ASP A 131 -4.65 -29.26 -17.98
N CYS A 132 -4.04 -28.38 -18.80
CA CYS A 132 -2.64 -28.02 -18.66
C CYS A 132 -2.48 -26.51 -18.52
N TRP A 133 -1.53 -26.08 -17.69
CA TRP A 133 -1.22 -24.67 -17.44
C TRP A 133 0.28 -24.39 -17.48
N GLU A 134 0.64 -23.13 -17.72
CA GLU A 134 2.01 -22.62 -17.61
C GLU A 134 2.28 -22.23 -16.14
N ASP A 135 3.13 -23.00 -15.44
CA ASP A 135 3.61 -22.71 -14.09
C ASP A 135 4.68 -21.60 -14.16
N GLU A 136 4.23 -20.35 -14.01
CA GLU A 136 5.06 -19.16 -14.12
C GLU A 136 5.78 -18.86 -12.79
N ASN A 137 5.20 -19.25 -11.65
CA ASN A 137 5.70 -18.92 -10.32
C ASN A 137 6.49 -20.08 -9.67
N GLY A 138 6.43 -21.28 -10.23
CA GLY A 138 7.09 -22.49 -9.75
C GLY A 138 6.40 -23.13 -8.54
N SER A 139 5.11 -22.87 -8.30
CA SER A 139 4.36 -23.41 -7.16
C SER A 139 3.95 -24.86 -7.38
N GLY A 140 3.86 -25.30 -8.64
CA GLY A 140 3.32 -26.59 -9.02
C GLY A 140 1.79 -26.70 -8.89
N THR A 141 1.10 -25.60 -8.61
CA THR A 141 -0.37 -25.53 -8.47
C THR A 141 -0.94 -24.40 -9.31
N PHE A 142 -2.09 -24.62 -9.94
CA PHE A 142 -2.78 -23.57 -10.68
C PHE A 142 -3.26 -22.45 -9.74
N ASP A 143 -2.51 -21.35 -9.68
CA ASP A 143 -2.79 -20.22 -8.79
C ASP A 143 -2.44 -18.86 -9.46
N GLU A 144 -2.11 -17.85 -8.66
CA GLU A 144 -1.68 -16.55 -9.19
C GLU A 144 -0.26 -16.60 -9.74
N ARG A 145 -0.02 -16.00 -10.91
CA ARG A 145 1.32 -15.94 -11.56
C ARG A 145 2.45 -15.31 -10.72
N GLY A 146 2.12 -14.67 -9.60
CA GLY A 146 3.07 -13.93 -8.78
C GLY A 146 3.88 -14.83 -7.85
N ARG A 147 5.21 -14.76 -7.95
CA ARG A 147 6.12 -15.43 -7.02
C ARG A 147 6.62 -14.48 -5.94
N LEU A 148 6.61 -14.91 -4.68
CA LEU A 148 7.20 -14.14 -3.57
C LEU A 148 8.71 -13.96 -3.74
N GLY A 149 9.19 -12.76 -3.42
CA GLY A 149 10.60 -12.37 -3.56
C GLY A 149 10.93 -11.77 -4.93
N ARG A 150 12.22 -11.73 -5.25
CA ARG A 150 12.72 -11.07 -6.48
C ARG A 150 12.63 -11.91 -7.75
N GLY A 151 12.34 -13.20 -7.66
CA GLY A 151 12.29 -14.06 -8.85
C GLY A 151 13.65 -14.22 -9.53
N ALA A 152 13.64 -14.50 -10.83
CA ALA A 152 14.82 -14.71 -11.67
C ALA A 152 15.34 -13.40 -12.31
N GLY A 153 16.42 -13.52 -13.09
CA GLY A 153 16.84 -12.45 -13.98
C GLY A 153 15.77 -12.16 -15.04
N ASP A 154 15.61 -10.90 -15.42
CA ASP A 154 14.56 -10.37 -16.32
C ASP A 154 13.13 -10.27 -15.75
N ASP A 155 12.88 -10.76 -14.54
CA ASP A 155 11.55 -10.65 -13.92
C ASP A 155 11.16 -9.21 -13.56
N VAL A 156 9.87 -8.92 -13.67
CA VAL A 156 9.27 -7.69 -13.16
C VAL A 156 8.93 -7.89 -11.69
N VAL A 157 9.65 -7.22 -10.81
CA VAL A 157 9.43 -7.23 -9.37
C VAL A 157 8.63 -5.99 -8.97
N PHE A 158 7.46 -6.23 -8.40
CA PHE A 158 6.65 -5.24 -7.74
C PHE A 158 7.03 -5.18 -6.27
N TYR A 159 7.42 -4.00 -5.84
CA TYR A 159 7.65 -3.65 -4.45
C TYR A 159 6.41 -2.93 -3.96
N THR A 160 5.70 -3.51 -3.00
CA THR A 160 4.52 -2.91 -2.40
C THR A 160 4.83 -2.57 -0.95
N ALA A 161 4.75 -1.30 -0.59
CA ALA A 161 4.88 -0.85 0.80
C ALA A 161 3.52 -0.39 1.33
N SER A 162 3.05 -1.08 2.35
CA SER A 162 1.81 -0.79 3.07
C SER A 162 2.15 -0.17 4.41
N ILE A 163 1.50 0.95 4.73
CA ILE A 163 1.66 1.64 6.00
C ILE A 163 0.32 1.80 6.70
N ARG A 164 0.31 1.52 8.00
CA ARG A 164 -0.83 1.73 8.90
C ARG A 164 -0.38 2.55 10.09
N MET A 165 -0.98 3.73 10.29
CA MET A 165 -0.56 4.67 11.33
C MET A 165 -1.75 5.37 11.98
N PRO A 166 -1.62 5.87 13.23
CA PRO A 166 -2.63 6.73 13.84
C PRO A 166 -2.75 8.06 13.09
N ARG A 167 -3.93 8.70 13.19
CA ARG A 167 -4.13 10.07 12.69
C ARG A 167 -3.38 11.09 13.53
N LEU A 168 -2.94 12.17 12.89
CA LEU A 168 -2.25 13.27 13.58
C LEU A 168 -3.22 14.07 14.45
N PHE A 169 -4.44 14.30 13.95
CA PHE A 169 -5.49 14.98 14.71
C PHE A 169 -6.51 13.98 15.28
N PRO A 170 -7.05 14.23 16.49
CA PRO A 170 -8.04 13.36 17.13
C PRO A 170 -9.44 13.49 16.51
N VAL A 171 -9.54 13.46 15.18
CA VAL A 171 -10.82 13.55 14.46
C VAL A 171 -11.70 12.32 14.66
N ALA A 172 -11.09 11.20 15.06
CA ALA A 172 -11.81 9.99 15.46
C ALA A 172 -12.55 10.14 16.81
N ALA A 173 -12.18 11.13 17.64
CA ALA A 173 -12.90 11.41 18.88
C ALA A 173 -14.33 11.92 18.64
N PHE A 174 -14.64 12.34 17.41
CA PHE A 174 -15.97 12.79 17.01
C PHE A 174 -16.77 11.69 16.28
N ASP A 175 -16.29 10.43 16.27
CA ASP A 175 -16.89 9.30 15.52
C ASP A 175 -17.08 9.57 14.01
N LEU A 176 -16.44 10.59 13.45
CA LEU A 176 -16.54 10.94 12.04
C LEU A 176 -15.68 10.04 11.14
N LEU A 177 -14.54 9.57 11.64
CA LEU A 177 -13.48 8.92 10.85
C LEU A 177 -12.78 7.82 11.64
N SER A 178 -12.20 6.85 10.93
CA SER A 178 -11.31 5.83 11.53
C SER A 178 -10.14 6.46 12.29
N PRO A 179 -9.73 5.91 13.45
CA PRO A 179 -8.57 6.38 14.22
C PRO A 179 -7.23 6.14 13.52
N THR A 180 -7.21 5.26 12.52
CA THR A 180 -6.01 4.91 11.75
C THR A 180 -6.17 5.24 10.27
N ILE A 181 -5.06 5.60 9.65
CA ILE A 181 -4.90 5.74 8.20
C ILE A 181 -4.15 4.52 7.70
N ALA A 182 -4.65 3.92 6.62
CA ALA A 182 -3.95 2.91 5.85
C ALA A 182 -3.71 3.44 4.44
N MET A 183 -2.48 3.28 3.94
CA MET A 183 -2.16 3.58 2.55
C MET A 183 -1.11 2.59 2.02
N SER A 184 -1.18 2.31 0.73
CA SER A 184 -0.18 1.53 0.02
C SER A 184 0.44 2.38 -1.11
N VAL A 185 1.74 2.16 -1.32
CA VAL A 185 2.49 2.64 -2.49
C VAL A 185 3.17 1.44 -3.14
N GLU A 186 3.29 1.50 -4.46
CA GLU A 186 3.80 0.41 -5.26
C GLU A 186 4.72 0.95 -6.35
N THR A 187 5.79 0.21 -6.63
CA THR A 187 6.72 0.51 -7.72
C THR A 187 7.15 -0.81 -8.36
N ALA A 188 7.35 -0.81 -9.67
CA ALA A 188 7.72 -1.97 -10.43
C ALA A 188 9.08 -1.76 -11.09
N VAL A 189 9.97 -2.74 -10.97
CA VAL A 189 11.29 -2.71 -11.59
C VAL A 189 11.59 -4.06 -12.23
N ARG A 190 12.38 -4.05 -13.30
CA ARG A 190 12.83 -5.27 -13.98
C ARG A 190 14.24 -5.62 -13.55
N ASN A 191 14.47 -6.87 -13.15
CA ASN A 191 15.79 -7.35 -12.74
C ASN A 191 16.78 -7.37 -13.91
N GLN A 192 18.05 -7.09 -13.62
CA GLN A 192 19.17 -7.23 -14.55
C GLN A 192 20.05 -8.42 -14.12
N PRO A 193 20.72 -9.14 -15.05
CA PRO A 193 20.77 -8.94 -16.51
C PRO A 193 19.51 -9.42 -17.24
N PHE A 194 19.25 -8.81 -18.40
CA PHE A 194 18.15 -9.18 -19.29
C PHE A 194 18.57 -10.41 -20.10
N GLY A 195 17.90 -11.56 -19.93
CA GLY A 195 17.95 -12.63 -20.94
C GLY A 195 18.15 -14.08 -20.49
N ASP A 196 18.23 -14.41 -19.20
CA ASP A 196 18.53 -15.79 -18.76
C ASP A 196 17.36 -16.47 -18.02
N ARG A 197 16.13 -16.30 -18.50
CA ARG A 197 14.98 -17.03 -17.93
C ARG A 197 14.53 -18.20 -18.84
N PRO A 198 14.55 -19.45 -18.35
CA PRO A 198 13.97 -20.58 -19.07
C PRO A 198 12.43 -20.42 -19.17
N PRO A 199 11.80 -20.96 -20.23
CA PRO A 199 10.34 -20.92 -20.38
C PRO A 199 9.65 -21.58 -19.16
N PRO A 200 8.44 -21.11 -18.79
CA PRO A 200 7.68 -21.70 -17.69
C PRO A 200 7.37 -23.17 -17.99
N ALA A 201 7.33 -23.99 -16.94
CA ALA A 201 7.02 -25.41 -17.08
C ALA A 201 5.53 -25.57 -17.41
N ILE A 202 5.18 -26.50 -18.29
CA ILE A 202 3.78 -26.85 -18.55
C ILE A 202 3.43 -28.06 -17.67
N LEU A 203 2.51 -27.85 -16.74
CA LEU A 203 1.98 -28.88 -15.86
C LEU A 203 0.58 -29.27 -16.28
N CYS A 204 0.23 -30.54 -16.15
CA CYS A 204 -1.10 -31.08 -16.49
C CYS A 204 -1.66 -31.90 -15.32
N GLY A 205 -2.99 -31.96 -15.20
CA GLY A 205 -3.70 -32.57 -14.06
C GLY A 205 -3.32 -34.03 -13.74
N SER A 206 -2.82 -34.83 -14.68
CA SER A 206 -2.40 -36.22 -14.43
C SER A 206 -0.95 -36.43 -14.00
N GLY A 207 -0.19 -35.36 -13.70
CA GLY A 207 1.16 -35.47 -13.14
C GLY A 207 2.28 -35.70 -14.16
N ASP A 208 1.96 -35.74 -15.46
CA ASP A 208 2.94 -35.75 -16.53
C ASP A 208 3.26 -34.30 -16.95
N ALA A 209 4.43 -33.80 -16.52
CA ALA A 209 4.97 -32.55 -17.05
C ALA A 209 5.23 -32.73 -18.56
N PHE A 210 4.60 -31.93 -19.39
CA PHE A 210 4.83 -31.95 -20.83
C PHE A 210 6.18 -31.29 -21.10
N VAL A 211 7.24 -32.09 -21.21
CA VAL A 211 8.58 -31.60 -21.57
C VAL A 211 8.59 -31.30 -23.07
N GLY A 212 8.39 -30.03 -23.42
CA GLY A 212 8.55 -29.48 -24.77
C GLY A 212 9.74 -28.54 -24.84
#